data_AF-R5MAH6-F1
#
_entry.id   AF-R5MAH6-F1
#
_cell.length_a   1.000
_cell.length_b   1.000
_cell.length_c   1.000
_cell.angle_alpha   90.00
_cell.angle_beta   90.00
_cell.angle_gamma   90.00
#
_symmetry.space_group_name_H-M   'P 1'
#
loop_
_entity.id
_entity.type
_entity.pdbx_description
1 polymer ?
#
loop_
_entity_poly.entity_id
_entity_poly.type
_entity_poly.pdbx_seq_one_letter_code
_entity_poly.pdbx_strand_id
1 'polypeptide(L)'
;MKKVNPFFKILFVFFLIFIALYIALESGYYDVKMGRKATITEEKLKEFEQDVKDGKNIDLKDYLTKDYIDYSSGVSRFGSKIGTSLDKLMDGGIKDFLELLGSLF
;
A
#
# COMPACT_ATOMS: atom_id res chain seq x y z
N MET A 1 30.18 -18.17 -20.66
CA MET A 1 28.80 -17.74 -20.30
C MET A 1 28.34 -16.73 -21.35
N LYS A 2 27.23 -16.98 -22.08
CA LYS A 2 26.74 -16.07 -23.13
C LYS A 2 26.37 -14.71 -22.52
N LYS A 3 26.93 -13.63 -23.03
CA LYS A 3 26.66 -12.25 -22.60
C LYS A 3 25.20 -11.92 -22.91
N VAL A 4 24.35 -11.96 -21.89
CA VAL A 4 22.92 -11.64 -22.03
C VAL A 4 22.79 -10.20 -22.48
N ASN A 5 22.12 -9.97 -23.61
CA ASN A 5 22.00 -8.65 -24.22
C ASN A 5 21.28 -7.70 -23.23
N PRO A 6 21.84 -6.53 -22.88
CA PRO A 6 21.21 -5.60 -21.91
C PRO A 6 19.77 -5.24 -22.26
N PHE A 7 19.42 -5.19 -23.55
CA PHE A 7 18.05 -5.00 -24.01
C PHE A 7 17.07 -6.03 -23.44
N PHE A 8 17.39 -7.33 -23.53
CA PHE A 8 16.53 -8.38 -23.02
C PHE A 8 16.45 -8.40 -21.49
N LYS A 9 17.49 -7.95 -20.79
CA LYS A 9 17.44 -7.78 -19.33
C LYS A 9 16.45 -6.68 -18.93
N ILE A 10 16.51 -5.53 -19.60
CA ILE A 10 15.61 -4.40 -19.35
C ILE A 10 14.16 -4.79 -19.66
N LEU A 11 13.94 -5.44 -20.82
CA LEU A 11 12.63 -5.94 -21.22
C LEU A 11 12.06 -6.93 -20.19
N PHE A 12 12.89 -7.82 -19.67
CA PHE A 12 12.47 -8.78 -18.64
C PHE A 12 12.09 -8.11 -17.32
N VAL A 13 12.81 -7.08 -16.90
CA VAL A 13 12.46 -6.29 -15.70
C VAL A 13 11.10 -5.61 -15.87
N PHE A 14 10.86 -4.95 -17.00
CA PHE A 14 9.56 -4.34 -17.29
C PHE A 14 8.43 -5.37 -17.36
N PHE A 15 8.70 -6.55 -17.91
CA PHE A 15 7.73 -7.65 -17.95
C PHE A 15 7.34 -8.13 -16.55
N LEU A 16 8.29 -8.23 -15.62
CA LEU A 16 8.00 -8.58 -14.21
C LEU A 16 7.18 -7.49 -13.51
N ILE A 17 7.47 -6.22 -13.75
CA ILE A 17 6.69 -5.09 -13.21
C ILE A 17 5.25 -5.14 -13.75
N PHE A 18 5.07 -5.40 -15.04
CA PHE A 18 3.77 -5.53 -15.67
C PHE A 18 2.93 -6.66 -15.04
N ILE A 19 3.51 -7.85 -14.83
CA ILE A 19 2.83 -8.97 -14.17
C ILE A 19 2.42 -8.59 -12.74
N ALA A 20 3.32 -7.97 -11.98
CA ALA A 20 3.02 -7.56 -10.61
C ALA A 20 1.86 -6.55 -10.54
N LEU A 21 1.83 -5.58 -11.47
CA LEU A 21 0.74 -4.60 -11.56
C LEU A 21 -0.57 -5.23 -12.04
N TYR A 22 -0.51 -6.14 -13.01
CA TYR A 22 -1.68 -6.87 -13.49
C TYR A 22 -2.34 -7.68 -12.37
N ILE A 23 -1.53 -8.44 -11.60
CA ILE A 23 -2.00 -9.17 -10.43
C ILE A 23 -2.55 -8.19 -9.37
N ALA A 24 -1.89 -7.07 -9.10
CA ALA A 24 -2.39 -6.08 -8.12
C ALA A 24 -3.75 -5.46 -8.53
N LEU A 25 -3.96 -5.24 -9.83
CA LEU A 25 -5.22 -4.76 -10.39
C LEU A 25 -6.33 -5.80 -10.25
N GLU A 26 -6.05 -7.06 -10.57
CA GLU A 26 -7.03 -8.16 -10.54
C GLU A 26 -7.30 -8.67 -9.11
N SER A 27 -6.30 -8.66 -8.22
CA SER A 27 -6.39 -9.14 -6.83
C SER A 27 -7.10 -8.16 -5.88
N GLY A 28 -7.67 -7.06 -6.38
CA GLY A 28 -8.44 -6.15 -5.55
C GLY A 28 -7.60 -5.49 -4.46
N TYR A 29 -6.31 -5.21 -4.69
CA TYR A 29 -5.47 -4.47 -3.73
C TYR A 29 -6.08 -3.11 -3.33
N TYR A 30 -6.98 -2.58 -4.17
CA TYR A 30 -7.85 -1.44 -3.87
C TYR A 30 -8.94 -1.75 -2.83
N ASP A 31 -9.63 -2.89 -2.94
CA ASP A 31 -10.75 -3.26 -2.06
C ASP A 31 -10.27 -3.58 -0.64
N VAL A 32 -9.12 -4.22 -0.51
CA VAL A 32 -8.56 -4.62 0.80
C VAL A 32 -8.13 -3.41 1.64
N LYS A 33 -7.76 -2.27 1.02
CA LYS A 33 -7.42 -1.03 1.74
C LYS A 33 -8.66 -0.22 2.15
N MET A 34 -9.78 -0.36 1.44
CA MET A 34 -11.04 0.29 1.85
C MET A 34 -11.77 -0.48 2.94
N GLY A 35 -11.78 -1.82 2.90
CA GLY A 35 -12.41 -2.66 3.93
C GLY A 35 -11.74 -2.59 5.31
N ARG A 36 -10.46 -2.21 5.36
CA ARG A 36 -9.65 -2.19 6.59
C ARG A 36 -9.73 -0.87 7.38
N LYS A 37 -10.44 0.16 6.89
CA LYS A 37 -10.53 1.46 7.56
C LYS A 37 -11.46 1.49 8.78
N ALA A 38 -12.28 0.47 9.01
CA ALA A 38 -13.11 0.35 10.21
C ALA A 38 -13.73 -1.05 10.32
N THR A 39 -12.92 -2.11 10.41
CA THR A 39 -13.50 -3.45 10.65
C THR A 39 -13.88 -3.55 12.13
N ILE A 40 -15.10 -3.14 12.46
CA ILE A 40 -15.73 -3.48 13.75
C ILE A 40 -15.87 -5.01 13.74
N THR A 41 -15.22 -5.69 14.68
CA THR A 41 -15.37 -7.14 14.84
C THR A 41 -16.79 -7.46 15.27
N GLU A 42 -17.29 -8.67 14.99
CA GLU A 42 -18.67 -9.06 15.37
C GLU A 42 -18.91 -8.92 16.89
N GLU A 43 -17.87 -9.15 17.70
CA GLU A 43 -17.90 -8.95 19.15
C GLU A 43 -18.03 -7.47 19.53
N LYS A 44 -17.27 -6.58 18.89
CA LYS A 44 -17.33 -5.13 19.12
C LYS A 44 -18.63 -4.51 18.61
N LEU A 45 -19.25 -5.11 17.59
CA LEU A 45 -20.57 -4.71 17.12
C LEU A 45 -21.65 -5.03 18.15
N LYS A 46 -21.61 -6.23 18.75
CA LYS A 46 -22.54 -6.61 19.83
C LYS A 46 -22.38 -5.73 21.07
N GLU A 47 -21.14 -5.38 21.43
CA GLU A 47 -20.84 -4.46 22.53
C GLU A 47 -21.41 -3.06 22.26
N PHE A 48 -21.22 -2.54 21.04
CA PHE A 48 -21.80 -1.27 20.60
C PHE A 48 -23.34 -1.27 20.67
N GLU A 49 -24.00 -2.29 20.14
CA GLU A 49 -25.47 -2.40 20.17
C GLU A 49 -26.03 -2.44 21.59
N GLN A 50 -25.32 -3.10 22.52
CA GLN A 50 -25.71 -3.17 23.92
C GLN A 50 -25.52 -1.81 24.63
N ASP A 51 -24.38 -1.15 24.43
CA ASP A 51 -24.10 0.16 25.03
C ASP A 51 -25.03 1.27 24.51
N VAL A 52 -25.51 1.17 23.25
CA VAL A 52 -26.59 2.01 22.69
C VAL A 52 -27.91 1.76 23.42
N LYS A 53 -28.28 0.50 23.65
CA LYS A 53 -29.52 0.15 24.38
C LYS A 53 -29.48 0.62 25.83
N ASP A 54 -28.31 0.58 26.46
CA ASP A 54 -28.11 0.95 27.86
C ASP A 54 -27.96 2.48 28.05
N GLY A 55 -28.01 3.27 26.97
CA GLY A 55 -27.99 4.74 27.03
C GLY A 55 -26.65 5.32 27.47
N LYS A 56 -25.55 4.58 27.32
CA LYS A 56 -24.21 5.07 27.65
C LYS A 56 -23.77 6.16 26.67
N ASN A 57 -22.79 6.96 27.09
CA ASN A 57 -22.14 7.93 26.21
C ASN A 57 -21.05 7.20 25.41
N ILE A 58 -21.17 7.17 24.08
CA ILE A 58 -20.47 6.24 23.18
C ILE A 58 -19.58 7.03 22.22
N ASP A 59 -18.28 6.71 22.13
CA ASP A 59 -17.39 7.15 21.05
C ASP A 59 -17.11 5.96 20.12
N LEU A 60 -17.36 6.14 18.82
CA LEU A 60 -17.14 5.12 17.79
C LEU A 60 -15.71 4.55 17.82
N LYS A 61 -14.72 5.35 18.27
CA LYS A 61 -13.32 4.96 18.34
C LYS A 61 -13.02 3.83 19.33
N ASP A 62 -13.89 3.61 20.31
CA ASP A 62 -13.70 2.59 21.34
C ASP A 62 -14.04 1.18 20.85
N TYR A 63 -14.74 1.09 19.71
CA TYR A 63 -15.19 -0.16 19.08
C TYR A 63 -14.39 -0.49 17.80
N LEU A 64 -13.48 0.40 17.41
CA LEU A 64 -12.52 0.15 16.33
C LEU A 64 -11.31 -0.57 16.91
N THR A 65 -10.93 -1.70 16.31
CA THR A 65 -9.66 -2.35 16.66
C THR A 65 -8.51 -1.43 16.24
N LYS A 66 -7.76 -0.91 17.23
CA LYS A 66 -6.52 -0.16 17.02
C LYS A 66 -5.36 -1.10 16.67
N ASP A 67 -5.57 -2.00 15.73
CA ASP A 67 -4.51 -2.86 15.24
C ASP A 67 -3.69 -2.05 14.22
N TYR A 68 -2.87 -1.14 14.73
CA TYR A 68 -1.75 -0.62 13.96
C TYR A 68 -0.76 -1.77 13.77
N ILE A 69 -0.96 -2.53 12.71
CA ILE A 69 0.03 -3.51 12.27
C ILE A 69 0.94 -2.79 11.27
N ASP A 70 2.19 -2.58 11.67
CA ASP A 70 3.22 -2.05 10.79
C ASP A 70 3.56 -3.10 9.73
N TYR A 71 2.89 -3.02 8.58
CA TYR A 71 3.17 -3.85 7.41
C TYR A 71 4.37 -3.35 6.58
N SER A 72 5.23 -2.49 7.14
CA SER A 72 6.35 -1.92 6.40
C SER A 72 7.48 -2.93 6.16
N SER A 73 7.37 -3.70 5.06
CA SER A 73 8.48 -4.48 4.52
C SER A 73 9.46 -3.61 3.73
N GLY A 74 10.69 -4.09 3.50
CA GLY A 74 11.68 -3.38 2.67
C GLY A 74 11.15 -2.98 1.29
N VAL A 75 10.29 -3.82 0.69
CA VAL A 75 9.61 -3.55 -0.58
C VAL A 75 8.58 -2.43 -0.46
N SER A 76 7.80 -2.39 0.64
CA SER A 76 6.80 -1.33 0.85
C SER A 76 7.43 0.04 1.14
N ARG A 77 8.56 0.07 1.87
CA ARG A 77 9.34 1.29 2.11
C ARG A 77 9.97 1.81 0.82
N PHE A 78 10.38 0.88 -0.04
CA PHE A 78 10.90 1.21 -1.36
C PHE A 78 9.79 1.76 -2.28
N GLY A 79 8.64 1.09 -2.34
CA GLY A 79 7.49 1.54 -3.10
C GLY A 79 6.96 2.91 -2.66
N SER A 80 6.94 3.18 -1.35
CA SER A 80 6.54 4.49 -0.82
C SER A 80 7.55 5.61 -1.15
N LYS A 81 8.86 5.32 -1.18
CA LYS A 81 9.86 6.27 -1.69
C LYS A 81 9.66 6.60 -3.16
N ILE A 82 9.39 5.58 -3.99
CA ILE A 82 9.08 5.80 -5.41
C ILE A 82 7.80 6.63 -5.56
N GLY A 83 6.72 6.28 -4.85
CA GLY A 83 5.46 7.02 -4.87
C GLY A 83 5.64 8.49 -4.50
N THR A 84 6.29 8.76 -3.37
CA THR A 84 6.57 10.14 -2.89
C THR A 84 7.39 10.94 -3.92
N SER A 85 8.23 10.27 -4.72
CA SER A 85 9.08 10.93 -5.71
C SER A 85 8.37 11.14 -7.04
N LEU A 86 7.42 10.26 -7.39
CA LEU A 86 6.49 10.48 -8.48
C LEU A 86 5.56 11.65 -8.19
N ASP A 87 5.06 11.76 -6.95
CA ASP A 87 4.25 12.90 -6.51
C ASP A 87 5.04 14.21 -6.67
N LYS A 88 6.29 14.24 -6.19
CA LYS A 88 7.19 15.39 -6.39
C LYS A 88 7.53 15.68 -7.85
N LEU A 89 7.62 14.66 -8.71
CA LEU A 89 7.84 14.85 -10.15
C LEU A 89 6.64 15.56 -10.78
N MET A 90 5.41 15.17 -10.41
CA MET A 90 4.19 15.84 -10.88
C MET A 90 4.15 17.32 -10.42
N ASP A 91 4.72 17.62 -9.26
CA ASP A 91 4.91 18.98 -8.75
C ASP A 91 6.13 19.72 -9.36
N GLY A 92 6.82 19.12 -10.34
CA GLY A 92 7.93 19.73 -11.10
C GLY A 92 9.35 19.29 -10.70
N GLY A 93 9.48 18.34 -9.77
CA GLY A 93 10.75 17.84 -9.21
C GLY A 93 11.38 16.67 -9.98
N ILE A 94 11.78 16.88 -11.24
CA ILE A 94 12.39 15.81 -12.07
C ILE A 94 13.76 15.33 -11.53
N LYS A 95 14.56 16.20 -10.90
CA LYS A 95 15.93 15.86 -10.46
C LYS A 95 15.95 14.78 -9.38
N ASP A 96 15.12 14.92 -8.34
CA ASP A 96 15.03 13.97 -7.24
C ASP A 96 14.59 12.56 -7.71
N PHE A 97 13.68 12.52 -8.70
CA PHE A 97 13.26 11.27 -9.33
C PHE A 97 14.41 10.62 -10.11
N LEU A 98 15.17 11.40 -10.87
CA LEU A 98 16.34 10.90 -11.61
C LEU A 98 17.47 10.42 -10.69
N GLU A 99 17.72 11.08 -9.56
CA GLU A 99 18.70 10.64 -8.56
C GLU A 99 18.32 9.31 -7.92
N LEU A 100 17.03 9.13 -7.60
CA LEU A 100 16.53 7.85 -7.09
C LEU A 100 16.64 6.74 -8.13
N LEU A 101 16.32 7.03 -9.40
CA LEU A 101 16.54 6.07 -10.48
C LEU A 101 18.03 5.78 -10.69
N GLY A 102 18.90 6.78 -10.57
CA GLY A 102 20.35 6.63 -10.64
C GLY A 102 20.91 5.76 -9.51
N SER A 103 20.30 5.81 -8.32
CA SER A 103 20.71 4.95 -7.19
C SER A 103 20.37 3.46 -7.36
N LEU A 104 19.61 3.10 -8.40
CA LEU A 104 19.21 1.72 -8.71
C LEU A 104 20.20 0.98 -9.64
N PHE A 105 21.18 1.69 -10.21
CA PHE A 105 22.14 1.16 -11.17
C PHE A 105 23.58 1.50 -10.76
#